data_AF-A0A067G399-F1
#
_entry.id   AF-A0A067G399-F1
#
_cell.length_a   1.000
_cell.length_b   1.000
_cell.length_c   1.000
_cell.angle_alpha   90.00
_cell.angle_beta   90.00
_cell.angle_gamma   90.00
#
_symmetry.space_group_name_H-M   'P 1'
#
loop_
_entity.id
_entity.type
_entity.pdbx_description
1 polymer ?
#
loop_
_entity_poly.entity_id
_entity_poly.type
_entity_poly.pdbx_seq_one_letter_code
_entity_poly.pdbx_strand_id
1 'polypeptide(L)' 'MSSKSICSPSESSSSTKSWIVHGIVAGAAIAVAVGARAYLGRSKNFRSRVVGIIPARFASSRFEGKPLVNILGKPMIQ' A
#
# COMPACT_ATOMS: atom_id res chain seq x y z
N MET A 1 35.30 6.22 -66.18
CA MET A 1 36.02 5.56 -65.08
C MET A 1 35.36 5.96 -63.76
N SER A 2 34.67 5.01 -63.14
CA SER A 2 34.22 4.93 -61.73
C SER A 2 33.48 6.13 -61.07
N SER A 3 32.16 6.02 -61.00
CA SER A 3 31.34 6.74 -60.02
C SER A 3 31.36 5.99 -58.68
N LYS A 4 31.93 6.61 -57.62
CA LYS A 4 31.81 6.11 -56.24
C LYS A 4 30.39 6.38 -55.75
N SER A 5 29.58 5.34 -55.67
CA SER A 5 28.27 5.36 -55.01
C SER A 5 28.46 5.44 -53.50
N ILE A 6 27.94 6.49 -52.89
CA ILE A 6 27.77 6.63 -51.45
C ILE A 6 26.73 5.61 -51.01
N CYS A 7 27.09 4.78 -50.04
CA CYS A 7 26.23 3.76 -49.47
C CYS A 7 24.97 4.40 -48.86
N SER A 8 23.80 4.10 -49.43
CA SER A 8 22.49 4.31 -48.79
C SER A 8 22.15 3.09 -47.92
N PRO A 9 21.69 3.26 -46.68
CA PRO A 9 21.16 2.14 -45.90
C PRO A 9 19.77 1.79 -46.46
N SER A 10 19.67 0.65 -47.15
CA SER A 10 18.40 0.16 -47.66
C SER A 10 17.50 -0.29 -46.50
N GLU A 11 16.42 0.46 -46.26
CA GLU A 11 15.33 0.12 -45.35
C GLU A 11 14.72 -1.25 -45.70
N SER A 12 14.70 -2.15 -44.71
CA SER A 12 14.07 -3.47 -44.82
C SER A 12 13.32 -3.81 -43.52
N SER A 13 11.99 -3.81 -43.60
CA SER A 13 10.98 -4.18 -42.58
C SER A 13 10.81 -3.22 -41.39
N SER A 14 10.02 -2.16 -41.59
CA SER A 14 9.68 -1.09 -40.64
C SER A 14 8.47 -1.40 -39.72
N SER A 15 7.50 -2.20 -40.19
CA SER A 15 6.26 -2.46 -39.41
C SER A 15 6.41 -3.59 -38.39
N THR A 16 7.14 -4.67 -38.67
CA THR A 16 7.21 -5.84 -37.77
C THR A 16 8.09 -5.59 -36.54
N LYS A 17 9.10 -4.75 -36.67
CA LYS A 17 10.05 -4.45 -35.60
C LYS A 17 9.45 -3.52 -34.54
N SER A 18 8.53 -2.63 -34.94
CA SER A 18 7.91 -1.68 -34.01
C SER A 18 7.02 -2.39 -32.98
N TRP A 19 6.19 -3.35 -33.39
CA TRP A 19 5.28 -4.07 -32.48
C TRP A 19 6.02 -4.90 -31.43
N ILE A 20 7.15 -5.50 -31.81
CA ILE A 20 8.01 -6.23 -30.87
C ILE A 20 8.61 -5.28 -29.83
N VAL A 21 9.15 -4.14 -30.28
CA VAL A 21 9.71 -3.12 -29.39
C VAL A 21 8.64 -2.55 -28.45
N HIS A 22 7.43 -2.27 -28.97
CA HIS A 22 6.31 -1.78 -28.17
C HIS A 22 5.85 -2.83 -27.15
N GLY A 23 5.80 -4.10 -27.52
CA GLY A 23 5.45 -5.19 -26.61
C GLY A 23 6.44 -5.31 -25.44
N ILE A 24 7.74 -5.24 -25.73
CA ILE A 24 8.79 -5.27 -24.71
C ILE A 24 8.70 -4.05 -23.77
N VAL A 25 8.55 -2.84 -24.34
CA VAL A 25 8.45 -1.60 -23.57
C VAL A 25 7.21 -1.60 -22.68
N ALA A 26 6.05 -1.99 -23.21
CA ALA A 26 4.81 -2.07 -22.45
C ALA A 26 4.91 -3.11 -21.32
N GLY A 27 5.46 -4.30 -21.62
CA GLY A 27 5.67 -5.35 -20.63
C GLY A 27 6.59 -4.91 -19.49
N ALA A 28 7.72 -4.27 -19.81
CA ALA A 28 8.67 -3.76 -18.83
C ALA A 28 8.06 -2.65 -17.95
N ALA A 29 7.33 -1.70 -18.55
CA ALA A 29 6.67 -0.62 -17.82
C ALA A 29 5.62 -1.14 -16.82
N ILE A 30 4.82 -2.13 -17.24
CA ILE A 30 3.82 -2.77 -16.36
C ILE A 30 4.52 -3.50 -15.20
N ALA A 31 5.57 -4.27 -15.47
CA ALA A 31 6.30 -5.00 -14.43
C ALA A 31 6.91 -4.04 -13.38
N VAL A 32 7.52 -2.94 -13.83
CA VAL A 32 8.09 -1.91 -12.94
C VAL A 32 7.01 -1.22 -12.13
N ALA A 33 5.89 -0.82 -12.74
CA ALA A 33 4.80 -0.15 -12.03
C ALA A 33 4.16 -1.05 -10.95
N VAL A 34 3.95 -2.33 -11.26
CA VAL A 34 3.43 -3.32 -10.30
C VAL A 34 4.43 -3.56 -9.17
N GLY A 35 5.71 -3.76 -9.51
CA GLY A 35 6.79 -3.95 -8.52
C GLY A 35 6.95 -2.75 -7.59
N ALA A 36 6.98 -1.53 -8.14
CA ALA A 36 7.07 -0.29 -7.38
C ALA A 36 5.85 -0.08 -6.47
N ARG A 37 4.64 -0.38 -6.96
CA ARG A 37 3.42 -0.29 -6.15
C ARG A 37 3.41 -1.31 -5.00
N ALA A 38 3.90 -2.53 -5.23
CA ALA A 38 4.03 -3.54 -4.18
C ALA A 38 5.10 -3.15 -3.14
N TYR A 39 6.20 -2.56 -3.59
CA TYR A 39 7.31 -2.13 -2.74
C TYR A 39 6.93 -0.91 -1.88
N LEU A 40 6.36 0.14 -2.50
CA LEU A 40 6.04 1.40 -1.82
C LEU A 40 4.65 1.41 -1.16
N GLY A 41 3.71 0.61 -1.66
CA GLY A 41 2.34 0.52 -1.14
C GLY A 41 2.20 -0.27 0.16
N ARG A 42 3.29 -0.75 0.77
CA ARG A 42 3.29 -1.53 2.02
C ARG A 42 3.03 -0.67 3.28
N SER A 43 2.60 0.58 3.17
CA SER A 43 2.11 1.35 4.31
C SER A 43 0.68 0.91 4.68
N LYS A 44 0.54 -0.32 5.22
CA LYS A 44 -0.74 -0.82 5.73
C LYS A 44 -0.90 -0.40 7.19
N ASN A 45 -1.53 0.77 7.37
CA ASN A 45 -2.31 1.17 8.54
C ASN A 45 -1.78 0.70 9.91
N PHE A 46 -0.74 1.36 10.42
CA PHE A 46 -0.46 1.32 11.86
C PHE A 46 -1.56 2.06 12.59
N ARG A 47 -2.67 1.37 12.90
CA ARG A 47 -3.64 1.88 13.87
C ARG A 47 -2.90 1.94 15.20
N SER A 48 -2.57 3.14 15.65
CA SER A 48 -2.00 3.37 16.96
C SER A 48 -2.88 2.69 18.01
N ARG A 49 -2.37 1.62 18.63
CA ARG A 49 -3.06 0.96 19.75
C ARG A 49 -2.93 1.89 20.95
N VAL A 50 -4.05 2.39 21.46
CA VAL A 50 -4.10 3.23 22.66
C VAL A 50 -4.57 2.38 23.83
N VAL A 51 -3.91 2.49 24.98
CA VAL A 51 -4.30 1.84 26.24
C VAL A 51 -4.92 2.89 27.15
N GLY A 52 -6.20 2.70 27.51
CA GLY A 52 -6.88 3.50 28.53
C GLY A 52 -6.80 2.82 29.89
N ILE A 53 -6.48 3.58 30.94
CA ILE A 53 -6.45 3.10 32.33
C ILE A 53 -7.50 3.88 33.12
N ILE A 54 -8.44 3.16 33.72
CA ILE A 54 -9.47 3.73 34.60
C ILE A 54 -9.15 3.31 36.05
N PRO A 55 -8.74 4.24 36.93
CA PRO A 55 -8.51 3.92 38.33
C PRO A 55 -9.85 3.69 39.05
N ALA A 56 -10.01 2.49 39.59
CA ALA A 56 -11.21 2.03 40.29
C ALA A 56 -10.84 1.67 41.74
N ARG A 57 -11.38 2.39 42.73
CA ARG A 57 -11.08 2.15 44.16
C ARG A 57 -12.34 1.97 45.01
N PHE A 58 -12.26 1.07 46.00
CA PHE A 58 -13.34 0.74 46.93
C PHE A 58 -13.28 1.59 48.21
N ALA A 59 -13.46 2.91 48.07
CA ALA A 59 -13.18 3.86 49.16
C ALA A 59 -14.35 4.82 49.50
N SER A 60 -15.59 4.55 49.08
CA SER A 60 -16.73 5.28 49.66
C SER A 60 -17.19 4.56 50.88
N SER A 61 -17.62 5.35 51.85
CA SER A 61 -18.66 5.00 52.81
C SER A 61 -20.06 5.56 52.45
N ARG A 62 -20.15 6.46 51.44
CA ARG A 62 -21.41 7.11 51.02
C ARG A 62 -22.11 6.41 49.86
N PHE A 63 -21.42 5.46 49.24
CA PHE A 63 -21.88 4.74 48.06
C PHE A 63 -21.17 3.40 48.07
N GLU A 64 -21.71 2.50 48.88
CA GLU A 64 -21.13 1.17 49.11
C GLU A 64 -21.06 0.41 47.80
N GLY A 65 -19.99 -0.38 47.62
CA GLY A 65 -19.89 -1.22 46.42
C GLY A 65 -19.29 -0.53 45.20
N LYS A 66 -18.73 0.69 45.30
CA LYS A 66 -18.09 1.41 44.17
C LYS A 66 -17.28 0.47 43.24
N PRO A 67 -16.95 0.90 42.03
CA PRO A 67 -16.90 0.10 40.77
C PRO A 67 -17.86 -1.08 40.51
N LEU A 68 -18.33 -1.79 41.54
CA LEU A 68 -19.09 -3.04 41.37
C LEU A 68 -20.61 -2.86 41.51
N VAL A 69 -21.09 -1.70 41.97
CA VAL A 69 -22.51 -1.39 42.00
C VAL A 69 -23.11 -1.56 40.61
N ASN A 70 -24.24 -2.27 40.54
CA ASN A 70 -24.99 -2.44 39.31
C ASN A 70 -25.73 -1.15 38.93
N ILE A 71 -25.45 -0.65 37.73
CA ILE A 71 -26.20 0.40 37.04
C ILE A 71 -26.86 -0.26 35.83
N LEU A 72 -28.19 -0.26 35.79
CA LEU A 72 -28.97 -0.88 34.71
C LEU A 72 -28.60 -2.36 34.46
N GLY A 73 -28.36 -3.10 35.55
CA GLY A 73 -28.01 -4.52 35.49
C GLY A 73 -26.53 -4.82 35.18
N LYS A 74 -25.68 -3.81 35.01
CA LYS A 74 -24.23 -3.97 34.76
C LYS A 74 -23.39 -3.30 35.85
N PRO A 75 -22.31 -3.94 36.34
CA PRO A 75 -21.32 -3.28 37.18
C PRO A 75 -20.82 -1.97 36.56
N MET A 76 -20.69 -0.90 37.35
CA MET A 76 -20.28 0.44 36.89
C MET A 76 -19.00 0.48 36.03
N ILE A 77 -18.07 -0.45 36.23
CA ILE A 77 -16.77 -0.47 35.55
C ILE A 77 -16.78 -1.15 34.17
N GLN A 78 -17.91 -1.72 33.73
CA GLN A 78 -18.06 -2.44 32.45
C GLN A 78 -18.82 -1.64 31.41
#